data_AF-A0A6A0AJC9-F1
#
_entry.id   AF-A0A6A0AJC9-F1
#
_cell.length_a   1.000
_cell.length_b   1.000
_cell.length_c   1.000
_cell.angle_alpha   90.00
_cell.angle_beta   90.00
_cell.angle_gamma   90.00
#
_symmetry.space_group_name_H-M   'P 1'
#
loop_
_entity.id
_entity.type
_entity.pdbx_description
1 polymer ?
#
loop_
_entity_poly.entity_id
_entity_poly.type
_entity_poly.pdbx_seq_one_letter_code
_entity_poly.pdbx_strand_id
1 'polypeptide(L)'
;IYSFGVVVWEMLHGVRPWAGFSAAEVIYEVIIHKQSPQVTCSPSRCPPQLARLVTLCMDHDPFRRPSALELVRELALLLRNMFALLPSQ
;
A
#
# COMPACT_ATOMS: atom_id res chain seq x y z
N ILE A 1 -6.23 -5.35 -6.82
CA ILE A 1 -5.46 -4.11 -6.54
C ILE A 1 -5.60 -3.70 -5.08
N TYR A 2 -6.81 -3.51 -4.56
CA TYR A 2 -7.01 -3.18 -3.13
C TYR A 2 -6.32 -4.16 -2.18
N SER A 3 -6.56 -5.47 -2.35
CA SER A 3 -5.90 -6.52 -1.56
C SER A 3 -4.37 -6.47 -1.63
N PHE A 4 -3.81 -6.12 -2.79
CA PHE A 4 -2.37 -5.93 -2.94
C PHE A 4 -1.87 -4.76 -2.10
N GLY A 5 -2.57 -3.62 -2.12
CA GLY A 5 -2.24 -2.47 -1.28
C GLY A 5 -2.25 -2.83 0.21
N VAL A 6 -3.24 -3.60 0.66
CA VAL A 6 -3.33 -4.10 2.05
C VAL A 6 -2.14 -5.00 2.41
N VAL A 7 -1.74 -5.92 1.52
CA VAL A 7 -0.58 -6.80 1.75
C VAL A 7 0.72 -5.99 1.80
N VAL A 8 0.91 -5.00 0.93
CA VAL A 8 2.09 -4.12 0.99
C VAL A 8 2.07 -3.28 2.26
N TRP A 9 0.91 -2.77 2.67
CA TRP A 9 0.77 -2.08 3.96
C TRP A 9 1.18 -2.99 5.12
N GLU A 10 0.73 -4.25 5.16
CA GLU A 10 1.09 -5.23 6.19
C GLU A 10 2.60 -5.49 6.20
N MET A 11 3.24 -5.65 5.04
CA MET A 11 4.70 -5.81 4.93
C MET A 11 5.46 -4.57 5.44
N LEU A 12 4.93 -3.37 5.22
CA LEU A 12 5.53 -2.10 5.64
C LEU A 12 5.37 -1.82 7.13
N HIS A 13 4.37 -2.38 7.81
CA HIS A 13 4.13 -2.13 9.23
C HIS A 13 4.48 -3.36 10.10
N GLY A 14 4.55 -4.56 9.51
CA GLY A 14 4.86 -5.81 10.21
C GLY A 14 3.73 -6.30 11.12
N VAL A 15 2.50 -5.80 10.93
CA VAL A 15 1.32 -6.13 11.74
C VAL A 15 0.11 -6.34 10.86
N ARG A 16 -0.81 -7.20 11.32
CA ARG A 16 -2.08 -7.42 10.62
C ARG A 16 -2.94 -6.15 10.67
N PRO A 17 -3.47 -5.67 9.53
CA PRO A 17 -4.43 -4.59 9.53
C PRO A 17 -5.73 -5.06 10.21
N TRP A 18 -6.36 -4.18 10.98
CA TRP A 18 -7.59 -4.46 11.75
C TRP A 18 -7.48 -5.67 12.69
N ALA A 19 -6.32 -5.88 13.32
CA ALA A 19 -6.16 -6.95 14.30
C ALA A 19 -7.24 -6.85 15.41
N GLY A 20 -7.95 -7.97 15.65
CA GLY A 20 -9.04 -8.04 16.63
C GLY A 20 -10.43 -7.75 16.09
N PHE A 21 -10.56 -7.30 14.83
CA PHE A 21 -11.85 -7.01 14.22
C PHE A 21 -12.44 -8.30 13.62
N SER A 22 -13.75 -8.45 13.74
CA SER A 22 -14.55 -9.41 12.98
C SER A 22 -14.69 -8.97 11.52
N ALA A 23 -15.09 -9.89 10.65
CA ALA A 23 -15.32 -9.58 9.24
C ALA A 23 -16.37 -8.47 9.04
N ALA A 24 -17.42 -8.43 9.87
CA ALA A 24 -18.45 -7.40 9.81
C ALA A 24 -17.91 -6.02 10.18
N GLU A 25 -17.06 -5.94 11.21
CA GLU A 25 -16.40 -4.69 11.61
C GLU A 25 -15.45 -4.19 10.52
N VAL A 26 -14.68 -5.07 9.88
CA VAL A 26 -13.82 -4.68 8.75
C VAL A 26 -14.65 -4.13 7.58
N ILE A 27 -15.77 -4.79 7.23
CA ILE A 27 -16.67 -4.30 6.18
C ILE A 27 -17.24 -2.93 6.55
N TYR A 28 -17.65 -2.75 7.81
CA TYR A 28 -18.17 -1.49 8.30
C TYR A 28 -17.12 -0.37 8.19
N GLU A 29 -15.89 -0.61 8.67
CA GLU A 29 -14.80 0.37 8.58
C GLU A 29 -14.46 0.75 7.14
N VAL A 30 -14.28 -0.26 6.29
CA VAL A 30 -13.81 -0.03 4.91
C VAL A 30 -14.93 0.54 4.04
N ILE A 31 -16.15 0.00 4.10
CA ILE A 31 -17.21 0.38 3.16
C ILE A 31 -18.04 1.56 3.68
N ILE A 32 -18.37 1.57 4.97
CA ILE A 32 -19.26 2.58 5.55
C ILE A 32 -18.46 3.79 6.04
N HIS A 33 -17.44 3.57 6.87
CA HIS A 33 -16.57 4.66 7.34
C HIS A 33 -15.55 5.13 6.32
N LYS A 34 -15.35 4.38 5.23
CA LYS A 34 -14.34 4.69 4.21
C LYS A 34 -12.94 4.84 4.83
N GLN A 35 -12.63 4.00 5.81
CA GLN A 35 -11.33 3.99 6.47
C GLN A 35 -10.51 2.77 6.04
N SER A 36 -9.53 3.04 5.17
CA SER A 36 -8.47 2.09 4.83
C SER A 36 -7.25 2.33 5.74
N PRO A 37 -6.34 1.35 5.91
CA PRO A 37 -5.15 1.51 6.72
C PRO A 37 -4.28 2.64 6.18
N GLN A 38 -3.86 3.55 7.06
CA GLN A 38 -3.04 4.69 6.68
C GLN A 38 -1.58 4.26 6.55
N VAL A 39 -0.93 4.62 5.45
CA VAL A 39 0.48 4.29 5.23
C VAL A 39 1.35 5.25 6.06
N THR A 40 1.75 4.83 7.27
CA THR A 40 2.51 5.62 8.25
C THR A 40 3.87 4.97 8.55
N CYS A 41 4.67 4.84 7.50
CA CYS A 41 6.01 4.25 7.51
C CYS A 41 7.09 5.36 7.50
N SER A 42 8.25 5.12 8.13
CA SER A 42 9.40 6.05 8.03
C SER A 42 9.86 6.21 6.57
N PRO A 43 10.25 7.42 6.12
CA PRO A 43 10.76 7.63 4.76
C PRO A 43 11.95 6.74 4.38
N SER A 44 12.75 6.30 5.36
CA SER A 44 13.87 5.38 5.15
C SER A 44 13.43 3.96 4.80
N ARG A 45 12.29 3.50 5.33
CA ARG A 45 11.71 2.19 5.03
C ARG A 45 10.78 2.25 3.82
N CYS A 46 10.27 3.44 3.51
CA CYS A 46 9.09 3.62 2.70
C CYS A 46 9.19 4.95 1.95
N PRO A 47 9.77 4.95 0.75
CA PRO A 47 9.88 6.15 -0.06
C PRO A 47 8.50 6.79 -0.27
N PRO A 48 8.38 8.13 -0.31
CA PRO A 48 7.09 8.80 -0.47
C PRO A 48 6.29 8.33 -1.69
N GLN A 49 6.99 7.95 -2.75
CA GLN A 49 6.38 7.43 -3.97
C GLN A 49 5.75 6.05 -3.76
N LEU A 50 6.39 5.17 -2.97
CA LEU A 50 5.83 3.88 -2.58
C LEU A 50 4.59 4.09 -1.69
N ALA A 51 4.68 4.99 -0.72
CA ALA A 51 3.54 5.30 0.15
C ALA A 51 2.33 5.79 -0.65
N ARG A 52 2.54 6.71 -1.61
CA ARG A 52 1.51 7.18 -2.52
C ARG A 52 0.91 6.06 -3.36
N LEU A 53 1.73 5.17 -3.92
CA LEU A 53 1.27 4.06 -4.76
C LEU A 53 0.42 3.06 -3.97
N VAL A 54 0.84 2.73 -2.73
CA VAL A 54 0.09 1.85 -1.83
C VAL A 54 -1.24 2.48 -1.42
N THR A 55 -1.25 3.79 -1.11
CA THR A 55 -2.49 4.53 -0.84
C THR A 55 -3.45 4.51 -2.02
N LEU A 56 -2.97 4.74 -3.25
CA LEU A 56 -3.78 4.67 -4.47
C LEU A 56 -4.37 3.27 -4.71
N CYS A 57 -3.61 2.21 -4.39
CA CYS A 57 -4.12 0.84 -4.49
C CYS A 57 -5.35 0.62 -3.59
N MET A 58 -5.38 1.29 -2.43
CA MET A 58 -6.43 1.18 -1.41
C MET A 58 -7.48 2.31 -1.47
N ASP A 59 -7.54 3.06 -2.58
CA ASP A 59 -8.56 4.08 -2.78
C ASP A 59 -9.96 3.45 -2.78
N HIS A 60 -10.94 4.15 -2.20
CA HIS A 60 -12.33 3.70 -2.18
C HIS A 60 -12.98 3.74 -3.55
N ASP A 61 -12.59 4.71 -4.37
CA ASP A 61 -13.02 4.79 -5.75
C ASP A 61 -12.21 3.78 -6.60
N PRO A 62 -12.85 2.73 -7.14
CA PRO A 62 -12.15 1.73 -7.94
C PRO A 62 -11.51 2.31 -9.21
N PHE A 63 -11.99 3.44 -9.73
CA PHE A 63 -11.45 4.08 -10.92
C PHE A 63 -10.17 4.89 -10.65
N ARG A 64 -9.89 5.23 -9.39
CA ARG A 64 -8.64 5.88 -8.98
C ARG A 64 -7.50 4.90 -8.74
N ARG A 65 -7.83 3.61 -8.63
CA ARG A 65 -6.84 2.56 -8.41
C ARG A 65 -6.06 2.34 -9.71
N PRO A 66 -4.74 2.15 -9.65
CA PRO A 66 -3.97 1.81 -10.83
C PRO A 66 -4.41 0.45 -11.36
N SER A 67 -4.35 0.28 -12.68
CA SER A 67 -4.40 -1.04 -13.28
C SER A 67 -3.20 -1.89 -12.83
N ALA A 68 -3.31 -3.21 -12.96
CA ALA A 68 -2.19 -4.11 -12.65
C ALA A 68 -0.93 -3.76 -13.47
N LEU A 69 -1.11 -3.35 -14.73
CA LEU A 69 -0.01 -2.97 -15.61
C LEU A 69 0.68 -1.68 -15.15
N GLU A 70 -0.08 -0.65 -14.80
CA GLU A 70 0.47 0.60 -14.24
C GLU A 70 1.20 0.34 -12.93
N LEU A 71 0.59 -0.45 -12.04
CA LEU A 71 1.17 -0.82 -10.75
C LEU A 71 2.54 -1.51 -10.92
N VAL A 72 2.66 -2.48 -11.83
CA VAL A 72 3.92 -3.17 -12.11
C VAL A 72 4.97 -2.22 -12.66
N ARG A 73 4.59 -1.33 -13.58
CA ARG A 73 5.50 -0.33 -14.16
C ARG A 73 6.05 0.62 -13.09
N GLU A 74 5.17 1.19 -12.27
CA GLU A 74 5.56 2.10 -11.19
C GLU A 74 6.45 1.41 -10.17
N LEU A 75 6.10 0.19 -9.74
CA LEU A 75 6.93 -0.59 -8.81
C LEU A 75 8.32 -0.90 -9.39
N ALA A 76 8.41 -1.27 -10.67
CA ALA A 76 9.69 -1.54 -11.31
C ALA A 76 10.60 -0.30 -11.32
N LEU A 77 10.04 0.88 -11.58
CA LEU A 77 10.78 2.14 -11.52
C LEU A 77 11.27 2.46 -10.09
N LEU A 78 10.42 2.26 -9.09
CA LEU A 78 10.78 2.48 -7.68
C LEU A 78 11.88 1.54 -7.22
N LEU A 79 11.77 0.25 -7.54
CA LEU A 79 12.78 -0.74 -7.20
C LEU A 79 14.11 -0.41 -7.87
N ARG A 80 14.10 -0.07 -9.16
CA ARG A 80 15.32 0.36 -9.87
C ARG A 80 15.99 1.55 -9.19
N ASN A 81 15.23 2.56 -8.78
CA ASN A 81 15.76 3.74 -8.11
C ASN A 81 16.32 3.41 -6.71
N MET A 82 15.68 2.50 -5.97
CA MET A 82 16.19 2.02 -4.70
C MET A 82 17.48 1.20 -4.85
N PHE A 83 17.52 0.27 -5.82
CA PHE A 83 18.70 -0.57 -6.06
C PHE A 83 19.87 0.22 -6.65
N ALA A 84 19.62 1.26 -7.42
CA ALA A 84 20.67 2.17 -7.90
C ALA A 84 21.34 2.98 -6.77
N LEU A 85 20.70 3.10 -5.61
CA LEU A 85 21.24 3.79 -4.43
C LEU A 85 21.95 2.85 -3.45
N LEU A 86 21.89 1.54 -3.66
CA LEU A 86 22.67 0.58 -2.88
C LEU A 86 24.07 0.50 -3.47
N PRO A 87 25.13 0.87 -2.72
CA PRO A 87 26.49 0.73 -3.21
C PRO A 87 26.74 -0.75 -3.51
N SER A 88 27.24 -1.01 -4.72
CA SER A 88 27.77 -2.31 -5.11
C SER A 88 28.86 -2.72 -4.10
N GLN A 89 28.52 -3.66 -3.23
CA GLN A 89 29.50 -4.44 -2.46
C GLN A 89 30.09 -5.51 -3.37
#